data_AF-A0A814ECG1-F1
#
_entry.id   AF-A0A814ECG1-F1
#
_cell.length_a   1.000
_cell.length_b   1.000
_cell.length_c   1.000
_cell.angle_alpha   90.00
_cell.angle_beta   90.00
_cell.angle_gamma   90.00
#
_symmetry.space_group_name_H-M   'P 1'
#
loop_
_entity.id
_entity.type
_entity.pdbx_description
1 polymer ?
#
loop_
_entity_poly.entity_id
_entity_poly.type
_entity_poly.pdbx_seq_one_letter_code
_entity_poly.pdbx_strand_id
1 'polypeptide(L)'
;MNLRTGSGDDPPEAVLDGLDATCILTWREKADHLLFHILDAPPHGRIYHTNVSEKWPDGCPCGKVASSVLDKMKKKNIIYHVLRCSNHLNMMITEFRNYIDVKVLSFDDEITFENIIAKQVYQQLIDTEMTLKKT
;
A
#
# COMPACT_ATOMS: atom_id res chain seq x y z
N MET A 1 -13.35 -17.95 7.48
CA MET A 1 -13.82 -16.73 6.78
C MET A 1 -13.67 -16.99 5.29
N ASN A 2 -14.76 -17.00 4.53
CA ASN A 2 -14.70 -17.15 3.07
C ASN A 2 -14.66 -15.75 2.47
N LEU A 3 -13.57 -15.42 1.78
CA LEU A 3 -13.45 -14.17 1.03
C LEU A 3 -14.28 -14.28 -0.26
N ARG A 4 -14.96 -13.19 -0.62
CA ARG A 4 -15.71 -13.04 -1.87
C ARG A 4 -15.23 -11.78 -2.56
N THR A 5 -15.30 -11.75 -3.89
CA THR A 5 -15.09 -10.51 -4.64
C THR A 5 -16.25 -9.55 -4.35
N GLY A 6 -15.91 -8.29 -4.08
CA GLY A 6 -16.82 -7.16 -4.21
C GLY A 6 -16.57 -6.47 -5.55
N SER A 7 -17.56 -5.76 -6.07
CA SER A 7 -17.41 -4.92 -7.27
C SER A 7 -17.78 -3.48 -6.95
N GLY A 8 -17.00 -2.54 -7.46
CA GLY A 8 -17.40 -1.14 -7.64
C GLY A 8 -17.99 -0.91 -9.04
N ASP A 9 -18.80 0.14 -9.20
CA ASP A 9 -19.33 0.57 -10.50
C ASP A 9 -18.30 1.40 -11.28
N ASP A 10 -17.19 1.83 -10.67
CA ASP A 10 -16.12 2.60 -11.29
C ASP A 10 -14.72 1.98 -11.10
N PRO A 11 -13.76 2.26 -12.01
CA PRO A 11 -12.43 1.63 -11.97
C PRO A 11 -11.54 1.99 -10.76
N PRO A 12 -11.54 3.22 -10.21
CA PRO A 12 -10.79 3.51 -8.98
C PRO A 12 -11.48 2.92 -7.76
N GLU A 13 -10.69 2.52 -6.76
CA GLU A 13 -11.18 1.77 -5.60
C GLU A 13 -11.03 2.54 -4.28
N ALA A 14 -11.65 2.04 -3.21
CA ALA A 14 -11.56 2.62 -1.86
C ALA A 14 -10.21 2.35 -1.14
N VAL A 15 -9.09 2.56 -1.85
CA VAL A 15 -7.72 2.26 -1.39
C VAL A 15 -7.35 3.00 -0.11
N LEU A 16 -7.66 4.30 -0.01
CA LEU A 16 -7.32 5.11 1.17
C LEU A 16 -8.10 4.69 2.42
N ASP A 17 -9.33 4.21 2.25
CA ASP A 17 -10.14 3.65 3.34
C ASP A 17 -9.50 2.38 3.91
N GLY A 18 -9.06 1.47 3.04
CA GLY A 18 -8.33 0.27 3.43
C GLY A 18 -7.04 0.60 4.17
N LEU A 19 -6.25 1.55 3.67
CA LEU A 19 -5.00 1.97 4.32
C LEU A 19 -5.23 2.64 5.68
N ASP A 20 -6.24 3.50 5.82
CA ASP A 20 -6.57 4.11 7.11
C ASP A 20 -7.03 3.06 8.13
N ALA A 21 -7.75 2.02 7.68
CA ALA A 21 -8.11 0.89 8.53
C ALA A 21 -6.88 0.13 9.06
N THR A 22 -5.78 0.06 8.30
CA THR A 22 -4.53 -0.54 8.82
C THR A 22 -3.94 0.24 10.00
N CYS A 23 -4.23 1.54 10.11
CA CYS A 23 -3.73 2.38 11.19
C CYS A 23 -4.43 2.09 12.53
N ILE A 24 -5.65 1.53 12.51
CA ILE A 24 -6.39 1.20 13.73
C ILE A 24 -6.18 -0.24 14.20
N LEU A 25 -5.44 -1.06 13.44
CA LEU A 25 -5.06 -2.40 13.88
C LEU A 25 -4.16 -2.34 15.11
N THR A 26 -4.27 -3.36 15.96
CA THR A 26 -3.39 -3.53 17.12
C THR A 26 -2.06 -4.12 16.68
N TRP A 27 -1.17 -3.24 16.24
CA TRP A 27 0.21 -3.59 15.95
C TRP A 27 1.02 -3.70 17.25
N ARG A 28 1.97 -4.63 17.30
CA ARG A 28 2.82 -4.85 18.48
C ARG A 28 3.89 -3.78 18.55
N GLU A 29 3.91 -2.95 19.60
CA GLU A 29 4.78 -1.77 19.72
C GLU A 29 6.27 -1.99 19.39
N LYS A 30 6.83 -3.14 19.74
CA LYS A 30 8.24 -3.49 19.50
C LYS A 30 8.37 -4.54 18.39
N ALA A 31 7.78 -4.27 17.23
CA ALA A 31 7.88 -5.11 16.05
C ALA A 31 7.95 -4.27 14.78
N ASP A 32 8.49 -4.85 13.72
CA ASP A 32 8.32 -4.32 12.37
C ASP A 32 6.89 -4.57 11.90
N HIS A 33 6.26 -3.54 11.35
CA HIS A 33 4.89 -3.63 10.82
C HIS A 33 4.95 -3.69 9.30
N LEU A 34 5.00 -4.90 8.74
CA LEU A 34 5.02 -5.08 7.29
C LEU A 34 3.60 -5.11 6.74
N LEU A 35 3.29 -4.21 5.80
CA LEU A 35 2.04 -4.22 5.04
C LEU A 35 2.34 -4.60 3.58
N PHE A 36 1.74 -5.68 3.11
CA PHE A 36 1.77 -6.10 1.72
C PHE A 36 0.42 -5.81 1.08
N HIS A 37 0.37 -4.79 0.23
CA HIS A 37 -0.84 -4.34 -0.42
C HIS A 37 -0.86 -4.82 -1.87
N ILE A 38 -1.81 -5.70 -2.16
CA ILE A 38 -2.03 -6.30 -3.48
C ILE A 38 -3.24 -5.59 -4.08
N LEU A 39 -3.04 -4.91 -5.20
CA LEU A 39 -4.08 -4.14 -5.87
C LEU A 39 -3.76 -4.00 -7.36
N ASP A 40 -4.79 -3.74 -8.16
CA ASP A 40 -4.73 -3.51 -9.60
C ASP A 40 -5.31 -2.13 -10.00
N ALA A 41 -6.02 -1.45 -9.10
CA ALA A 41 -6.61 -0.13 -9.31
C ALA A 41 -6.16 0.92 -8.26
N PRO A 42 -5.98 2.20 -8.67
CA PRO A 42 -5.61 3.28 -7.76
C PRO A 42 -6.81 3.77 -6.92
N PRO A 43 -6.59 4.61 -5.88
CA PRO A 43 -7.67 5.33 -5.20
C PRO A 43 -8.40 6.31 -6.13
N HIS A 44 -9.63 6.68 -5.73
CA HIS A 44 -10.36 7.81 -6.30
C HIS A 44 -9.55 9.12 -6.26
N GLY A 45 -9.69 9.92 -7.31
CA GLY A 45 -9.10 11.25 -7.43
C GLY A 45 -8.19 11.41 -8.65
N ARG A 46 -8.36 12.52 -9.36
CA ARG A 46 -7.65 12.83 -10.62
C ARG A 46 -6.12 12.82 -10.52
N ILE A 47 -5.55 12.95 -9.32
CA ILE A 47 -4.10 12.90 -9.12
C ILE A 47 -3.52 11.49 -9.26
N TYR A 48 -4.37 10.45 -9.21
CA TYR A 48 -3.93 9.05 -9.21
C TYR A 48 -4.14 8.33 -10.54
N HIS A 49 -4.79 8.96 -11.52
CA HIS A 49 -4.99 8.40 -12.85
C HIS A 49 -5.31 9.48 -13.90
N THR A 50 -5.13 9.15 -15.17
CA THR A 50 -5.55 9.99 -16.31
C THR A 50 -6.65 9.31 -17.10
N ASN A 51 -7.59 10.08 -17.63
CA ASN A 51 -8.60 9.63 -18.62
C ASN A 51 -9.53 8.50 -18.13
N VAL A 52 -9.82 8.46 -16.83
CA VAL A 52 -10.84 7.56 -16.25
C VAL A 52 -12.09 8.38 -15.95
N SER A 53 -13.25 7.91 -16.42
CA SER A 53 -14.54 8.41 -15.96
C SER A 53 -14.82 7.81 -14.59
N GLU A 54 -14.71 8.61 -13.53
CA GLU A 54 -14.95 8.17 -12.16
C GLU A 54 -16.05 9.00 -11.49
N LYS A 55 -16.67 8.42 -10.46
CA LYS A 55 -17.73 9.09 -9.71
C LYS A 55 -17.18 10.16 -8.75
N TRP A 56 -15.91 10.03 -8.35
CA TRP A 56 -15.32 10.79 -7.25
C TRP A 56 -14.00 11.48 -7.62
N PRO A 57 -14.00 12.37 -8.63
CA PRO A 57 -12.77 12.91 -9.19
C PRO A 57 -11.99 13.86 -8.29
N ASP A 58 -12.63 14.40 -7.26
CA ASP A 58 -12.01 15.24 -6.23
C ASP A 58 -11.64 14.44 -4.96
N GLY A 59 -11.75 13.10 -5.03
CA GLY A 59 -11.47 12.17 -3.93
C GLY A 59 -12.73 11.55 -3.32
N CYS A 60 -12.52 10.50 -2.52
CA CYS A 60 -13.60 9.73 -1.88
C CYS A 60 -14.44 10.61 -0.92
N PRO A 61 -15.79 10.48 -0.90
CA PRO A 61 -16.66 11.22 0.02
C PRO A 61 -16.37 11.03 1.51
N CYS A 62 -15.62 9.98 1.87
CA CYS A 62 -15.19 9.75 3.25
C CYS A 62 -14.16 10.80 3.74
N GLY A 63 -13.64 11.66 2.85
CA GLY A 63 -12.74 12.77 3.19
C GLY A 63 -11.30 12.35 3.51
N LYS A 64 -10.96 11.07 3.33
CA LYS A 64 -9.58 10.59 3.53
C LYS A 64 -8.69 11.07 2.39
N VAL A 65 -7.54 11.63 2.76
CA VAL A 65 -6.51 12.11 1.82
C VAL A 65 -5.19 11.39 2.07
N ALA A 66 -4.42 11.13 1.01
CA ALA A 66 -3.18 10.36 1.08
C ALA A 66 -2.19 10.94 2.09
N SER A 67 -2.03 12.27 2.12
CA SER A 67 -1.13 12.94 3.08
C SER A 67 -1.45 12.59 4.54
N SER A 68 -2.73 12.59 4.91
CA SER A 68 -3.13 12.24 6.28
C SER A 68 -2.99 10.75 6.57
N VAL A 69 -3.42 9.88 5.65
CA VAL A 69 -3.42 8.43 5.87
C VAL A 69 -1.99 7.88 5.90
N LEU A 70 -1.16 8.25 4.94
CA LEU A 70 0.21 7.75 4.82
C LEU A 70 1.11 8.31 5.93
N ASP A 71 0.86 9.54 6.41
CA ASP A 71 1.55 10.06 7.60
C ASP A 71 1.19 9.28 8.88
N LYS A 72 -0.07 8.86 9.05
CA LYS A 72 -0.46 7.94 10.15
C LYS A 72 0.27 6.60 10.05
N MET A 73 0.37 6.03 8.84
CA MET A 73 1.10 4.78 8.61
C MET A 73 2.58 4.94 8.98
N LYS A 74 3.20 6.03 8.54
CA LYS A 74 4.59 6.37 8.86
C LYS A 74 4.82 6.50 10.36
N LYS A 75 3.95 7.22 11.08
CA LYS A 75 4.00 7.35 12.55
C LYS A 75 3.85 6.02 13.29
N LYS A 76 3.22 5.02 12.66
CA LYS A 76 3.08 3.66 13.17
C LYS A 76 4.21 2.73 12.72
N ASN A 77 5.26 3.24 12.08
CA ASN A 77 6.36 2.45 11.53
C ASN A 77 5.88 1.32 10.60
N ILE A 78 4.81 1.58 9.83
CA ILE A 78 4.33 0.62 8.83
C ILE A 78 5.23 0.68 7.60
N ILE A 79 5.88 -0.43 7.29
CA ILE A 79 6.71 -0.63 6.12
C ILE A 79 5.80 -1.07 4.97
N TYR A 80 5.60 -0.17 4.02
CA TYR A 80 4.59 -0.32 3.00
C TYR A 80 5.14 -0.93 1.71
N HIS A 81 4.64 -2.12 1.37
CA HIS A 81 4.95 -2.83 0.14
C HIS A 81 3.73 -2.84 -0.78
N VAL A 82 3.93 -2.49 -2.03
CA VAL A 82 2.91 -2.55 -3.09
C VAL A 82 3.26 -3.68 -4.02
N LEU A 83 2.45 -4.75 -4.03
CA LEU A 83 2.47 -5.73 -5.11
C LEU A 83 1.64 -5.18 -6.25
N ARG A 84 2.35 -4.71 -7.29
CA ARG A 84 1.78 -3.99 -8.40
C ARG A 84 1.21 -4.98 -9.44
N CYS A 85 -0.12 -5.14 -9.47
CA CYS A 85 -0.79 -6.00 -10.46
C CYS A 85 -1.09 -5.29 -11.80
N SER A 86 -0.94 -3.97 -11.87
CA SER A 86 -1.25 -3.18 -13.07
C SER A 86 -0.42 -1.89 -13.18
N ASN A 87 -0.23 -1.40 -14.41
CA ASN A 87 0.38 -0.10 -14.69
C ASN A 87 -0.52 1.09 -14.29
N HIS A 88 -1.81 0.88 -14.03
CA HIS A 88 -2.73 1.92 -13.52
C HIS A 88 -2.30 2.47 -12.15
N LEU A 89 -1.41 1.78 -11.45
CA LEU A 89 -0.91 2.19 -10.14
C LEU A 89 0.28 3.15 -10.20
N ASN A 90 0.84 3.42 -11.38
CA ASN A 90 2.08 4.19 -11.49
C ASN A 90 1.95 5.61 -10.93
N MET A 91 0.81 6.27 -11.18
CA MET A 91 0.54 7.62 -10.66
C MET A 91 0.30 7.60 -9.15
N MET A 92 -0.49 6.64 -8.65
CA MET A 92 -0.65 6.41 -7.21
C MET A 92 0.69 6.21 -6.51
N ILE A 93 1.55 5.33 -7.03
CA ILE A 93 2.87 5.06 -6.46
C ILE A 93 3.74 6.33 -6.44
N THR A 94 3.71 7.09 -7.54
CA THR A 94 4.44 8.37 -7.64
C THR A 94 3.96 9.36 -6.58
N GLU A 95 2.65 9.53 -6.45
CA GLU A 95 2.07 10.46 -5.48
C GLU A 95 2.32 10.00 -4.03
N PHE A 96 2.18 8.70 -3.75
CA PHE A 96 2.35 8.18 -2.39
C PHE A 96 3.78 8.33 -1.86
N ARG A 97 4.77 8.27 -2.75
CA ARG A 97 6.19 8.48 -2.41
C ARG A 97 6.50 9.87 -1.86
N ASN A 98 5.60 10.84 -2.04
CA ASN A 98 5.72 12.15 -1.42
C ASN A 98 5.52 12.10 0.12
N TYR A 99 4.90 11.04 0.65
CA TYR A 99 4.47 10.96 2.05
C TYR A 99 5.12 9.81 2.82
N ILE A 100 5.36 8.67 2.16
CA ILE A 100 5.93 7.46 2.77
C ILE A 100 6.86 6.74 1.78
N ASP A 101 7.81 5.97 2.29
CA ASP A 101 8.56 5.05 1.43
C ASP A 101 7.64 3.95 0.90
N VAL A 102 7.74 3.66 -0.41
CA VAL A 102 6.89 2.68 -1.10
C VAL A 102 7.78 1.65 -1.76
N LYS A 103 7.83 0.45 -1.18
CA LYS A 103 8.54 -0.71 -1.73
C LYS A 103 7.68 -1.39 -2.78
N VAL A 104 7.96 -1.12 -4.05
CA VAL A 104 7.21 -1.72 -5.17
C VAL A 104 7.76 -3.09 -5.48
N LEU A 105 6.88 -4.08 -5.51
CA LEU A 105 7.14 -5.47 -5.84
C LEU A 105 6.37 -5.80 -7.12
N SER A 106 7.00 -6.57 -8.01
CA SER A 106 6.38 -7.08 -9.23
C SER A 106 6.39 -8.60 -9.22
N PHE A 107 5.38 -9.19 -9.83
CA PHE A 107 5.42 -10.58 -10.25
C PHE A 107 6.23 -10.66 -11.56
N ASP A 108 7.32 -11.41 -11.55
CA ASP A 108 7.93 -12.00 -12.72
C ASP A 108 7.44 -13.45 -12.84
N ASP A 109 7.41 -13.98 -14.07
CA ASP A 109 6.78 -15.28 -14.37
C ASP A 109 7.42 -16.47 -13.62
N GLU A 110 8.60 -16.27 -13.02
CA GLU A 110 9.37 -17.30 -12.31
C GLU A 110 9.20 -17.28 -10.78
N ILE A 111 8.65 -16.21 -10.18
CA ILE A 111 8.60 -16.06 -8.72
C ILE A 111 7.15 -16.13 -8.21
N THR A 112 6.91 -17.03 -7.27
CA THR A 112 5.61 -17.13 -6.59
C THR A 112 5.42 -16.03 -5.56
N PHE A 113 4.17 -15.71 -5.23
CA PHE A 113 3.83 -14.74 -4.18
C PHE A 113 4.53 -15.05 -2.86
N GLU A 114 4.56 -16.32 -2.45
CA GLU A 114 5.19 -16.77 -1.21
C GLU A 114 6.68 -16.44 -1.17
N ASN A 115 7.38 -16.62 -2.30
CA ASN A 115 8.80 -16.31 -2.43
C ASN A 115 9.05 -14.80 -2.34
N ILE A 116 8.17 -13.98 -2.93
CA ILE A 116 8.24 -12.52 -2.81
C ILE A 116 8.15 -12.12 -1.33
N ILE A 117 7.13 -12.61 -0.61
CA ILE A 117 6.92 -12.29 0.81
C ILE A 117 8.09 -12.76 1.66
N ALA A 118 8.52 -14.02 1.50
CA ALA A 118 9.63 -14.59 2.26
C ALA A 118 10.92 -13.78 2.06
N LYS A 119 11.23 -13.38 0.83
CA LYS A 119 12.39 -12.54 0.50
C LYS A 119 12.31 -11.17 1.18
N GLN A 120 11.16 -10.51 1.18
CA GLN A 120 11.00 -9.20 1.82
C GLN A 120 11.12 -9.27 3.33
N VAL A 121 10.52 -10.30 3.96
CA VAL A 121 10.67 -10.52 5.41
C VAL A 121 12.12 -10.80 5.76
N TYR A 122 12.80 -11.66 5.01
CA TYR A 122 14.21 -11.98 5.23
C TYR A 122 15.10 -10.73 5.12
N GLN A 123 14.89 -9.90 4.10
CA GLN A 123 15.64 -8.66 3.93
C GLN A 123 15.41 -7.70 5.11
N GLN A 124 14.16 -7.58 5.57
CA GLN A 124 13.83 -6.72 6.70
C GLN A 124 14.51 -7.16 8.00
N LEU A 125 14.64 -8.46 8.23
CA LEU A 125 15.38 -9.00 9.39
C LEU A 125 16.86 -8.63 9.33
N ILE A 126 17.50 -8.77 8.16
CA ILE A 126 18.90 -8.38 7.96
C ILE A 126 19.09 -6.88 8.24
N ASP A 127 18.24 -6.04 7.68
CA ASP A 127 18.35 -4.59 7.81
C ASP A 127 18.20 -4.15 9.29
N THR A 128 17.31 -4.81 10.01
CA THR A 128 17.09 -4.58 11.44
C THR A 128 18.29 -5.03 12.28
N GLU A 129 18.82 -6.23 12.06
CA GLU A 129 20.03 -6.71 12.74
C GLU A 129 21.24 -5.82 12.48
N MET A 130 21.42 -5.35 11.25
CA MET A 130 22.51 -4.45 10.87
C MET A 130 22.38 -3.08 11.51
N THR A 131 21.15 -2.61 11.76
CA THR A 131 20.89 -1.35 12.47
C THR A 131 21.21 -1.48 13.96
N LEU A 132 20.82 -2.59 14.59
CA LEU A 132 21.11 -2.88 16.00
C LEU A 132 22.61 -3.06 16.29
N LYS A 133 23.40 -3.56 15.34
CA LYS A 133 24.87 -3.71 15.50
C LYS A 133 25.64 -2.39 15.42
N LYS A 134 25.00 -1.28 15.00
CA LYS A 134 25.63 0.04 14.86
C LYS A 134 25.40 0.98 16.05
N THR A 135 24.59 0.57 17.02
CA THR A 135 24.31 1.29 18.28
C THR A 135 25.11 0.68 19.42
#